data_AF-A0A0R3WTG0-F1
#
_entry.id   AF-A0A0R3WTG0-F1
#
_cell.length_a   1.000
_cell.length_b   1.000
_cell.length_c   1.000
_cell.angle_alpha   90.00
_cell.angle_beta   90.00
_cell.angle_gamma   90.00
#
_symmetry.space_group_name_H-M   'P 1'
#
loop_
_entity.id
_entity.type
_entity.pdbx_description
1 polymer ?
#
loop_
_entity_poly.entity_id
_entity_poly.type
_entity_poly.pdbx_seq_one_letter_code
_entity_poly.pdbx_strand_id
1 'polypeptide(L)'
;LKRLFRVYAHIYNVHFREVQLLDEATHLNTSFKHFVYFVLEFDLVRSVELEPLQPVIDVLTAPKTDRPMSGNSPNSGTSHHQSGGKNTNGVVQVEPLPPSPPAPRPSTTSSTRN
;
A
#
# COMPACT_ATOMS: atom_id res chain seq x y z
N LEU A 1 -24.67 -17.57 -12.16
CA LEU A 1 -23.63 -16.53 -11.99
C LEU A 1 -22.80 -16.67 -10.72
N LYS A 2 -23.34 -17.23 -9.63
CA LYS A 2 -22.59 -17.49 -8.37
C LYS A 2 -21.28 -18.28 -8.54
N ARG A 3 -21.20 -19.20 -9.51
CA ARG A 3 -19.96 -19.93 -9.82
C ARG A 3 -18.87 -19.00 -10.37
N LEU A 4 -19.23 -18.09 -11.28
CA LEU A 4 -18.28 -17.14 -11.87
C LEU A 4 -17.79 -16.14 -10.82
N PHE A 5 -18.68 -15.68 -9.93
CA PHE A 5 -18.28 -14.87 -8.77
C PHE A 5 -17.24 -15.58 -7.90
N ARG A 6 -17.44 -16.87 -7.59
CA ARG A 6 -16.48 -17.66 -6.80
C ARG A 6 -15.12 -17.79 -7.48
N VAL A 7 -15.09 -17.89 -8.81
CA VAL A 7 -13.83 -17.92 -9.58
C VAL A 7 -13.09 -16.59 -9.43
N TYR A 8 -13.77 -15.46 -9.64
CA TYR A 8 -13.17 -14.14 -9.41
C TYR A 8 -12.67 -13.97 -7.97
N ALA A 9 -13.48 -14.37 -6.99
CA ALA A 9 -13.09 -14.30 -5.58
C ALA A 9 -11.81 -15.09 -5.29
N HIS A 10 -11.70 -16.30 -5.84
CA HIS A 10 -10.51 -17.13 -5.67
C HIS A 10 -9.27 -16.50 -6.32
N ILE A 11 -9.42 -15.93 -7.51
CA ILE A 11 -8.31 -15.25 -8.21
C ILE A 11 -7.82 -14.05 -7.41
N TYR A 12 -8.70 -13.17 -6.94
CA TYR A 12 -8.31 -11.98 -6.17
C TYR A 12 -7.71 -12.30 -4.79
N ASN A 13 -8.10 -13.40 -4.15
CA ASN A 13 -7.59 -13.76 -2.82
C ASN A 13 -6.34 -14.63 -2.86
N VAL A 14 -6.22 -15.53 -3.84
CA VAL A 14 -5.16 -16.56 -3.86
C VAL A 14 -4.13 -16.31 -4.96
N HIS A 15 -4.59 -15.99 -6.17
CA HIS A 15 -3.73 -15.92 -7.36
C HIS A 15 -3.39 -14.50 -7.81
N PHE A 16 -3.81 -13.47 -7.07
CA PHE A 16 -3.65 -12.08 -7.51
C PHE A 16 -2.18 -11.69 -7.72
N ARG A 17 -1.28 -12.22 -6.90
CA ARG A 17 0.17 -11.99 -7.04
C ARG A 17 0.71 -12.52 -8.35
N GLU A 18 0.26 -13.70 -8.79
CA GLU A 18 0.68 -14.33 -10.04
C GLU A 18 0.13 -13.55 -11.24
N VAL A 19 -1.15 -13.16 -11.19
CA VAL A 19 -1.79 -12.32 -12.22
C VAL A 19 -1.10 -10.95 -12.35
N GLN A 20 -0.68 -10.35 -11.23
CA GLN A 20 0.07 -9.10 -11.22
C GLN A 20 1.45 -9.26 -11.87
N LEU A 21 2.15 -10.38 -11.62
CA LEU A 21 3.46 -10.68 -12.22
C LEU A 21 3.38 -10.89 -13.74
N LEU A 22 2.23 -11.35 -14.24
CA LEU A 22 1.96 -11.54 -15.67
C LEU A 22 1.48 -10.26 -16.38
N ASP A 23 1.38 -9.14 -15.67
CA ASP A 23 0.83 -7.86 -16.16
C ASP A 23 -0.63 -7.97 -16.68
N GLU A 24 -1.34 -9.03 -16.28
CA GLU A 24 -2.73 -9.28 -16.68
C GLU A 24 -3.75 -8.67 -15.71
N ALA A 25 -3.30 -8.05 -14.62
CA ALA A 25 -4.16 -7.41 -13.63
C ALA A 25 -5.11 -6.37 -14.25
N THR A 26 -4.68 -5.63 -15.27
CA THR A 26 -5.52 -4.67 -16.00
C THR A 26 -6.72 -5.34 -16.70
N HIS A 27 -6.50 -6.51 -17.30
CA HIS A 27 -7.53 -7.27 -18.00
C HIS A 27 -8.51 -7.89 -17.01
N LEU A 28 -8.00 -8.42 -15.90
CA LEU A 28 -8.82 -8.94 -14.81
C LEU A 28 -9.71 -7.83 -14.20
N ASN A 29 -9.13 -6.66 -13.94
CA ASN A 29 -9.85 -5.51 -13.39
C ASN A 29 -10.96 -5.02 -14.34
N THR A 30 -10.67 -4.93 -15.64
CA THR A 30 -11.64 -4.46 -16.65
C THR A 30 -12.79 -5.44 -16.83
N SER A 31 -12.50 -6.75 -16.91
CA SER A 31 -13.51 -7.79 -17.02
C SER A 31 -14.35 -7.91 -15.75
N PHE A 32 -13.73 -7.81 -14.57
CA PHE A 32 -14.44 -7.84 -13.29
C PHE A 32 -15.34 -6.63 -13.12
N LYS A 33 -14.92 -5.42 -13.54
CA LYS A 33 -15.76 -4.22 -13.52
C LYS A 33 -17.05 -4.39 -14.34
N HIS A 34 -16.94 -4.96 -15.54
CA HIS A 34 -18.12 -5.27 -16.38
C HIS A 34 -19.04 -6.30 -15.71
N PHE A 35 -18.46 -7.34 -15.12
CA PHE A 35 -19.22 -8.36 -14.40
C PHE A 35 -19.98 -7.75 -13.22
N VAL A 36 -19.36 -6.86 -12.45
CA VAL A 36 -20.00 -6.19 -11.31
C VAL A 36 -21.17 -5.33 -11.77
N TYR A 37 -21.01 -4.48 -12.79
CA TYR A 37 -22.13 -3.69 -13.31
C TYR A 37 -23.27 -4.56 -13.83
N PHE A 38 -22.95 -5.64 -14.53
CA PHE A 38 -23.96 -6.57 -15.03
C PHE A 38 -24.74 -7.24 -13.89
N VAL A 39 -24.05 -7.68 -12.85
CA VAL A 39 -24.68 -8.33 -11.70
C VAL A 39 -25.55 -7.35 -10.91
N LEU A 40 -25.11 -6.11 -10.74
CA LEU A 40 -25.86 -5.05 -10.06
C LEU A 40 -27.11 -4.63 -10.84
N GLU A 41 -27.00 -4.45 -12.15
CA GLU A 41 -28.11 -4.01 -13.01
C GLU A 41 -29.28 -5.02 -13.03
N PHE A 42 -28.95 -6.32 -12.99
CA PHE A 42 -29.93 -7.40 -13.09
C PHE A 42 -30.19 -8.12 -11.75
N ASP A 43 -29.65 -7.60 -10.64
CA ASP A 43 -29.74 -8.16 -9.28
C ASP A 43 -29.46 -9.68 -9.20
N LEU A 44 -28.44 -10.13 -9.95
CA LEU A 44 -28.19 -11.57 -10.18
C LEU A 44 -27.42 -12.24 -9.03
N VAL A 45 -26.88 -11.44 -8.12
CA VAL A 45 -26.15 -11.86 -6.92
C VAL A 45 -26.50 -10.89 -5.80
N ARG A 46 -26.90 -11.43 -4.64
CA ARG A 46 -27.24 -10.62 -3.47
C ARG A 46 -26.02 -9.85 -2.96
N SER A 47 -26.24 -8.65 -2.46
CA SER A 47 -25.19 -7.76 -1.93
C SER A 47 -24.32 -8.44 -0.85
N VAL A 48 -24.92 -9.29 -0.01
CA VAL A 48 -24.19 -10.07 1.02
C VAL A 48 -23.17 -11.05 0.43
N GLU A 49 -23.39 -11.54 -0.79
CA GLU A 49 -22.44 -12.43 -1.46
C GLU A 49 -21.28 -11.64 -2.08
N LEU A 50 -21.46 -10.34 -2.36
CA LEU A 50 -20.43 -9.45 -2.91
C LEU A 50 -19.47 -8.90 -1.84
N GLU A 51 -19.86 -8.93 -0.57
CA GLU A 51 -19.11 -8.38 0.56
C GLU A 51 -17.61 -8.76 0.57
N PRO A 52 -17.20 -10.02 0.29
CA PRO A 52 -15.78 -10.40 0.28
C PRO A 52 -14.95 -9.68 -0.79
N LEU A 53 -15.59 -9.18 -1.85
CA LEU A 53 -14.94 -8.44 -2.95
C LEU A 53 -15.28 -6.95 -2.93
N GLN A 54 -16.00 -6.46 -1.93
CA GLN A 54 -16.39 -5.05 -1.82
C GLN A 54 -15.19 -4.10 -1.92
N PRO A 55 -14.03 -4.36 -1.28
CA PRO A 55 -12.86 -3.48 -1.42
C PRO A 55 -12.37 -3.34 -2.86
N VAL A 56 -12.45 -4.42 -3.65
CA VAL A 56 -12.04 -4.42 -5.06
C VAL A 56 -13.09 -3.70 -5.90
N ILE A 57 -14.37 -3.94 -5.62
CA ILE A 57 -15.49 -3.26 -6.29
C ILE A 57 -15.39 -1.75 -6.09
N ASP A 58 -15.15 -1.29 -4.87
CA ASP A 58 -15.08 0.13 -4.54
C ASP A 58 -13.93 0.81 -5.31
N VAL A 59 -12.75 0.18 -5.37
CA VAL A 59 -11.60 0.70 -6.12
C VAL A 59 -11.89 0.77 -7.62
N LEU A 60 -12.57 -0.23 -8.19
CA LEU A 60 -12.83 -0.29 -9.64
C LEU A 60 -14.00 0.60 -10.09
N THR A 61 -14.95 0.85 -9.20
CA THR A 61 -16.16 1.65 -9.49
C THR A 61 -16.04 3.09 -9.00
N ALA A 62 -15.01 3.42 -8.20
CA ALA A 62 -14.75 4.76 -7.74
C ALA A 62 -14.72 5.75 -8.93
N PRO A 63 -15.44 6.88 -8.84
CA PRO A 63 -15.32 7.93 -9.83
C PRO A 63 -13.87 8.42 -9.82
N LYS A 64 -13.21 8.35 -10.98
CA LYS A 64 -11.85 8.85 -11.16
C LYS A 64 -11.93 10.37 -10.95
N THR A 65 -11.67 10.83 -9.73
CA THR A 65 -11.66 12.26 -9.42
C THR A 65 -10.55 12.89 -10.26
N ASP A 66 -10.93 13.57 -11.34
CA ASP A 66 -10.04 14.43 -12.09
C ASP A 66 -9.39 15.40 -11.09
N ARG A 67 -8.06 15.37 -10.99
CA ARG A 67 -7.33 16.30 -10.14
C ARG A 67 -7.73 17.72 -10.55
N PRO A 68 -8.11 18.61 -9.61
CA PRO A 68 -8.14 20.02 -9.94
C PRO A 68 -6.69 20.48 -10.11
N MET A 69 -6.25 20.58 -11.37
CA MET A 69 -5.13 21.45 -11.74
C MET A 69 -5.56 22.89 -11.45
N SER A 70 -5.42 23.31 -10.19
CA SER A 70 -5.61 24.70 -9.79
C SER A 70 -4.38 25.51 -10.21
N GLY A 71 -4.42 26.04 -11.43
CA GLY A 71 -3.66 27.22 -11.77
C GLY A 71 -4.25 28.45 -11.08
N ASN A 72 -3.45 29.11 -10.23
CA ASN A 72 -3.31 30.57 -10.19
C ASN A 72 -2.26 30.99 -9.14
N SER A 73 -1.22 31.68 -9.62
CA SER A 73 -0.30 32.54 -8.86
C SER A 73 -1.05 33.86 -8.51
N PRO A 74 -0.81 34.56 -7.38
CA PRO A 74 0.37 35.45 -7.26
C PRO A 74 0.90 35.66 -5.81
N ASN A 75 2.19 36.02 -5.65
CA ASN A 75 2.59 37.32 -5.07
C ASN A 75 4.11 37.43 -4.89
N SER A 76 4.68 38.42 -5.57
CA SER A 76 5.99 39.03 -5.30
C SER A 76 5.94 39.84 -4.00
N GLY A 77 6.83 39.53 -3.05
CA GLY A 77 7.02 40.29 -1.82
C GLY A 77 8.44 40.15 -1.30
N THR A 78 9.25 41.15 -1.59
CA THR A 78 10.59 41.44 -1.07
C THR A 78 10.60 41.62 0.46
N SER A 79 11.56 41.02 1.17
CA SER A 79 12.20 41.66 2.35
C SER A 79 13.52 41.00 2.76
N HIS A 80 14.43 41.91 3.12
CA HIS A 80 15.86 41.80 3.39
C HIS A 80 16.13 41.60 4.90
N HIS A 81 17.32 41.07 5.24
CA HIS A 81 18.18 41.36 6.42
C HIS A 81 17.90 40.82 7.86
N GLN A 82 18.73 39.84 8.26
CA GLN A 82 19.68 39.79 9.40
C GLN A 82 19.28 40.24 10.83
N SER A 83 19.42 39.35 11.83
CA SER A 83 20.25 39.52 13.05
C SER A 83 20.08 38.35 14.04
N GLY A 84 21.12 38.12 14.86
CA GLY A 84 21.36 36.92 15.65
C GLY A 84 20.62 36.83 17.00
N GLY A 85 20.59 35.59 17.50
CA GLY A 85 20.08 35.25 18.83
C GLY A 85 20.58 33.87 19.23
N LYS A 86 21.67 33.83 20.02
CA LYS A 86 22.17 32.64 20.72
C LYS A 86 21.05 32.08 21.60
N ASN A 87 20.70 30.80 21.44
CA ASN A 87 20.03 30.02 22.47
C ASN A 87 20.74 28.68 22.62
N THR A 88 21.65 28.64 23.58
CA THR A 88 22.16 27.41 24.17
C THR A 88 21.03 26.80 25.00
N ASN A 89 20.60 25.59 24.65
CA ASN A 89 20.20 24.57 25.61
C ASN A 89 20.00 23.26 24.84
N GLY A 90 21.09 22.50 24.76
CA GLY A 90 21.08 21.13 24.31
C GLY A 90 20.36 20.27 25.34
N VAL A 91 19.18 19.78 24.96
CA VAL A 91 18.61 18.55 25.50
C VAL A 91 18.40 17.65 24.29
N VAL A 92 19.46 16.95 23.91
CA VAL A 92 19.37 15.85 22.95
C VAL A 92 18.60 14.74 23.65
N GLN A 93 17.31 14.61 23.30
CA GLN A 93 16.55 13.41 23.61
C GLN A 93 17.21 12.27 22.84
N VAL A 94 17.95 11.43 23.55
CA VAL A 94 18.53 10.20 23.03
C VAL A 94 17.40 9.18 22.85
N GLU A 95 16.97 9.01 21.61
CA GLU A 95 16.13 7.89 21.20
C GLU A 95 16.89 6.57 21.48
N PRO A 96 16.27 5.53 22.09
CA PRO A 96 17.00 4.30 22.42
C PRO A 96 17.28 3.48 21.16
N LEU A 97 18.56 3.22 20.85
CA LEU A 97 18.94 2.27 19.80
C LEU A 97 18.41 0.85 20.10
N PRO A 98 18.01 0.05 19.08
CA PRO A 98 17.70 -1.36 19.27
C PRO A 98 18.95 -2.17 19.67
N PRO A 99 18.82 -3.23 20.49
CA PRO A 99 19.96 -4.05 20.90
C PRO A 99 20.54 -4.81 19.71
N SER A 100 21.87 -4.71 19.52
CA SER A 100 22.62 -5.50 18.53
C SER A 100 22.62 -7.00 18.89
N PRO A 101 22.66 -7.91 17.91
CA PRO A 101 22.69 -9.36 18.17
C PRO A 101 23.99 -9.79 18.87
N PRO A 102 23.96 -10.85 19.71
CA PRO A 102 25.13 -11.32 20.43
C PRO A 102 26.16 -11.97 19.48
N ALA A 103 27.44 -11.63 19.68
CA ALA A 103 28.56 -12.20 18.94
C ALA A 103 28.74 -13.72 19.18
N PRO A 104 29.25 -14.50 18.19
CA PRO A 104 29.53 -15.92 18.36
C PRO A 104 30.71 -16.16 19.34
N ARG A 105 30.56 -17.17 20.20
CA ARG A 105 31.56 -17.56 21.22
C ARG A 105 32.85 -18.10 20.56
N PRO A 106 34.05 -17.82 21.10
CA PRO A 106 35.28 -18.44 20.62
C PRO A 106 35.34 -19.93 21.00
N SER A 107 35.69 -20.77 20.03
CA SER A 107 36.01 -22.19 20.21
C SER A 107 37.33 -22.33 20.97
N THR A 108 37.28 -22.88 22.19
CA THR A 108 38.48 -23.28 22.93
C THR A 108 38.95 -24.64 22.42
N THR A 109 39.94 -24.67 21.54
CA THR A 109 40.72 -25.89 21.29
C THR A 109 41.94 -25.89 22.23
N SER A 110 41.80 -26.56 23.37
CA SER A 110 42.94 -26.88 24.23
C SER A 110 43.77 -27.98 23.58
N SER A 111 44.93 -27.60 23.01
CA SER A 111 45.99 -28.53 22.62
C SER A 111 46.43 -29.35 23.84
N THR A 112 46.07 -30.63 23.88
CA THR A 112 46.75 -31.61 24.74
C THR A 112 47.75 -32.37 23.88
N ARG A 113 49.01 -32.08 24.18
CA ARG A 113 50.25 -32.71 23.74
C ARG A 113 50.23 -34.21 24.09
N ASN A 114 50.58 -35.06 23.14
CA ASN A 114 51.06 -36.42 23.35
C ASN A 114 52.43 -36.52 22.69
#